data_AF-A0AAD7YTR2-F1
#
_entry.id   AF-A0AAD7YTR2-F1
#
_cell.length_a   1.000
_cell.length_b   1.000
_cell.length_c   1.000
_cell.angle_alpha   90.00
_cell.angle_beta   90.00
_cell.angle_gamma   90.00
#
_symmetry.space_group_name_H-M   'P 1'
#
loop_
_entity.id
_entity.type
_entity.pdbx_description
1 polymer ?
#
loop_
_entity_poly.entity_id
_entity_poly.type
_entity_poly.pdbx_seq_one_letter_code
_entity_poly.pdbx_strand_id
1 'polypeptide(L)'
;MKLSTLHTANILGYNNHQKLLEELCCDRYNVNCLARSCHTCLNKNPKYKEFDNRNVIKYKMWISERQQIQDFKTKKPRLVTKCLKKTFEVHPRQLITQLQKDLDKFFEHQRNIVHQYKAIKDLKSNLHCDEVLIHVDFSENYCTKYSEEIQAFHFGGSRAQLSLHTVVVYLQNSILSFCTVSENITHSPAAILTHLRPVFRALPCNIKRVHFLSDKLCFL
;
A
#
# COMPACT_ATOMS: atom_id res chain seq x y z
N MET A 1 3.74 15.34 0.51
CA MET A 1 4.26 16.39 -0.40
C MET A 1 3.49 17.71 -0.26
N LYS A 2 2.16 17.73 -0.22
CA LYS A 2 1.40 18.98 0.02
C LYS A 2 1.64 19.56 1.43
N LEU A 3 1.57 18.73 2.48
CA LEU A 3 1.88 19.14 3.87
C LEU A 3 3.28 19.72 4.03
N SER A 4 4.30 19.02 3.52
CA SER A 4 5.69 19.49 3.57
C SER A 4 5.87 20.83 2.89
N THR A 5 5.21 21.05 1.75
CA THR A 5 5.28 22.33 1.04
C THR A 5 4.59 23.46 1.80
N LEU A 6 3.40 23.22 2.36
CA LEU A 6 2.70 24.22 3.19
C LEU A 6 3.46 24.55 4.48
N HIS A 7 4.18 23.59 5.04
CA HIS A 7 5.09 23.82 6.17
C HIS A 7 6.29 24.69 5.79
N THR A 8 6.94 24.40 4.65
CA THR A 8 8.06 25.23 4.15
C THR A 8 7.61 26.67 3.85
N ALA A 9 6.36 26.85 3.41
CA ALA A 9 5.75 28.17 3.23
C ALA A 9 5.28 28.83 4.55
N ASN A 10 5.56 28.23 5.71
CA ASN A 10 5.15 28.68 7.05
C ASN A 10 3.62 28.86 7.21
N ILE A 11 2.82 28.12 6.45
CA ILE A 11 1.35 28.15 6.52
C ILE A 11 0.83 27.12 7.52
N LEU A 12 1.50 25.97 7.61
CA LEU A 12 1.22 24.91 8.59
C LEU A 12 2.39 24.77 9.56
N GLY A 13 2.09 24.44 10.82
CA GLY A 13 3.10 24.20 11.87
C GLY A 13 3.76 22.81 11.81
N TYR A 14 3.33 21.94 10.90
CA TYR A 14 3.82 20.57 10.79
C TYR A 14 3.90 20.11 9.32
N ASN A 15 4.77 19.13 9.07
CA ASN A 15 5.07 18.60 7.73
C ASN A 15 4.69 17.13 7.54
N ASN A 16 4.19 16.47 8.58
CA ASN A 16 3.92 15.03 8.59
C ASN A 16 2.45 14.72 8.90
N HIS A 17 1.99 13.57 8.41
CA HIS A 17 0.60 13.14 8.55
C HIS A 17 0.24 12.69 9.96
N GLN A 18 1.23 12.31 10.78
CA GLN A 18 0.98 11.88 12.15
C GLN A 18 0.57 13.07 13.03
N LYS A 19 1.30 14.18 12.95
CA LYS A 19 0.94 15.45 13.64
C LYS A 19 -0.38 16.01 13.15
N LEU A 20 -0.70 15.84 11.85
CA LEU A 20 -2.02 16.19 11.31
C LEU A 20 -3.13 15.40 12.02
N LEU A 21 -2.94 14.10 12.23
CA LEU A 21 -3.91 13.27 12.95
C LEU A 21 -3.97 13.65 14.43
N GLU A 22 -2.84 13.91 15.08
CA GLU A 22 -2.79 14.35 16.48
C GLU A 22 -3.51 15.70 16.70
N GLU A 23 -3.49 16.60 15.72
CA GLU A 23 -4.21 17.88 15.81
C GLU A 23 -5.72 17.74 15.52
N LEU A 24 -6.09 16.89 14.58
CA LEU A 24 -7.48 16.80 14.07
C LEU A 24 -8.31 15.70 14.73
N CYS A 25 -7.67 14.68 15.28
CA CYS A 25 -8.33 13.56 15.95
C CYS A 25 -8.18 13.67 17.46
N CYS A 26 -9.26 13.34 18.16
CA CYS A 26 -9.26 13.21 19.61
C CYS A 26 -8.52 11.91 20.04
N ASP A 27 -8.65 10.85 19.24
CA ASP A 27 -7.85 9.62 19.33
C ASP A 27 -7.64 9.04 17.92
N ARG A 28 -6.38 8.82 17.54
CA ARG A 28 -5.97 8.26 16.24
C ARG A 28 -6.32 6.77 16.06
N TYR A 29 -6.69 6.07 17.13
CA TYR A 29 -7.13 4.67 17.07
C TYR A 29 -8.64 4.51 17.16
N ASN A 30 -9.38 5.61 17.32
CA ASN A 30 -10.83 5.59 17.39
C ASN A 30 -11.45 5.65 15.99
N VAL A 31 -12.13 4.58 15.59
CA VAL A 31 -12.79 4.44 14.29
C VAL A 31 -13.84 5.53 14.05
N ASN A 32 -14.60 5.94 15.07
CA ASN A 32 -15.62 6.99 14.95
C ASN A 32 -14.98 8.38 14.76
N CYS A 33 -13.83 8.60 15.39
CA CYS A 33 -13.06 9.83 15.20
C CYS A 33 -12.51 9.92 13.77
N LEU A 34 -11.93 8.82 13.27
CA LEU A 34 -11.42 8.74 11.90
C LEU A 34 -12.55 8.80 10.85
N ALA A 35 -13.76 8.35 11.19
CA ALA A 35 -14.96 8.53 10.37
C ALA A 35 -15.52 9.96 10.40
N ARG A 36 -14.91 10.89 11.17
CA ARG A 36 -15.34 12.29 11.34
C ARG A 36 -16.78 12.45 11.85
N SER A 37 -17.27 11.45 12.59
CA SER A 37 -18.62 11.39 13.18
C SER A 37 -18.63 11.56 14.71
N CYS A 38 -17.47 11.66 15.35
CA CYS A 38 -17.36 11.91 16.79
C CYS A 38 -17.87 13.31 17.18
N HIS A 39 -18.45 13.43 18.38
CA HIS A 39 -18.98 14.70 18.90
C HIS A 39 -17.91 15.59 19.55
N THR A 40 -16.74 15.02 19.86
CA THR A 40 -15.65 15.75 20.55
C THR A 40 -14.83 16.63 19.61
N CYS A 41 -14.59 16.17 18.38
CA CYS A 41 -13.72 16.90 17.46
C CYS A 41 -14.55 17.89 16.63
N LEU A 42 -14.56 19.16 17.05
CA LEU A 42 -15.38 20.24 16.46
C LEU A 42 -14.78 20.80 15.16
N ASN A 43 -13.45 20.92 15.08
CA ASN A 43 -12.75 21.46 13.92
C ASN A 43 -12.23 20.34 13.02
N LYS A 44 -12.85 20.23 11.85
CA LYS A 44 -12.51 19.23 10.85
C LYS A 44 -11.26 19.63 10.05
N ASN A 45 -10.91 20.92 9.97
CA ASN A 45 -9.80 21.41 9.14
C ASN A 45 -8.58 21.84 9.97
N PRO A 46 -7.36 21.71 9.42
CA PRO A 46 -6.14 22.24 10.03
C PRO A 46 -6.20 23.72 10.40
N LYS A 47 -5.46 24.12 11.43
CA LYS A 47 -5.21 25.54 11.71
C LYS A 47 -4.12 26.07 10.77
N TYR A 48 -4.46 27.02 9.93
CA TYR A 48 -3.52 27.69 9.03
C TYR A 48 -3.08 29.03 9.64
N LYS A 49 -1.79 29.35 9.52
CA LYS A 49 -1.26 30.69 9.82
C LYS A 49 -1.64 31.67 8.71
N GLU A 50 -1.52 32.97 8.98
CA GLU A 50 -1.70 33.99 7.96
C GLU A 50 -0.69 33.81 6.82
N PHE A 51 -1.15 34.00 5.57
CA PHE A 51 -0.33 33.83 4.38
C PHE A 51 -0.72 34.81 3.28
N ASP A 52 0.25 35.19 2.46
CA ASP A 52 0.00 35.96 1.25
C ASP A 52 -0.34 35.02 0.09
N ASN A 53 -1.57 35.11 -0.42
CA ASN A 53 -2.03 34.29 -1.53
C ASN A 53 -1.49 34.73 -2.90
N ARG A 54 -0.81 35.89 -3.00
CA ARG A 54 -0.22 36.37 -4.26
C ARG A 54 1.00 35.57 -4.65
N ASN A 55 1.78 35.11 -3.68
CA ASN A 55 3.02 34.37 -3.93
C ASN A 55 2.71 32.92 -4.32
N VAL A 56 3.22 32.50 -5.48
CA VAL A 56 3.09 31.11 -5.94
C VAL A 56 4.03 30.20 -5.17
N ILE A 57 3.56 28.98 -4.87
CA ILE A 57 4.33 27.95 -4.18
C ILE A 57 4.56 26.78 -5.14
N LYS A 58 5.78 26.24 -5.12
CA LYS A 58 6.16 25.06 -5.92
C LYS A 58 6.03 23.79 -5.10
N TYR A 59 5.31 22.79 -5.60
CA TYR A 59 5.25 21.46 -5.00
C TYR A 59 5.46 20.36 -6.04
N LYS A 60 5.94 19.20 -5.57
CA LYS A 60 6.14 18.03 -6.42
C LYS A 60 5.02 17.02 -6.18
N MET A 61 4.57 16.34 -7.23
CA MET A 61 3.57 15.28 -7.14
C MET A 61 3.87 14.16 -8.13
N TRP A 62 3.65 12.92 -7.71
CA TRP A 62 3.64 11.77 -8.61
C TRP A 62 2.33 11.78 -9.40
N ILE A 63 2.43 11.77 -10.72
CA ILE A 63 1.28 11.69 -11.62
C ILE A 63 1.47 10.55 -12.62
N SER A 64 0.37 9.92 -12.99
CA SER A 64 0.33 8.93 -14.07
C SER A 64 -0.10 9.62 -15.36
N GLU A 65 0.78 9.70 -16.34
CA GLU A 65 0.51 10.34 -17.63
C GLU A 65 0.69 9.34 -18.77
N ARG A 66 -0.24 9.35 -19.73
CA ARG A 66 -0.13 8.53 -20.94
C ARG A 66 0.78 9.24 -21.94
N GLN A 67 1.86 8.57 -22.33
CA GLN A 67 2.80 9.07 -23.34
C GLN A 67 2.84 8.09 -24.51
N GLN A 68 2.88 8.62 -25.73
CA GLN A 68 3.23 7.81 -26.89
C GLN A 68 4.75 7.62 -26.89
N ILE A 69 5.18 6.37 -26.81
CA ILE A 69 6.57 6.01 -27.06
C ILE A 69 6.64 5.22 -28.36
N GLN A 70 7.75 5.37 -29.08
CA GLN A 70 8.03 4.51 -30.22
C GLN A 70 8.62 3.20 -29.70
N ASP A 71 8.01 2.08 -30.08
CA ASP A 71 8.56 0.77 -29.75
C ASP A 71 9.88 0.56 -30.50
N PHE A 72 10.96 0.30 -29.75
CA PHE A 72 12.30 0.13 -30.30
C PHE A 72 12.38 -1.05 -31.29
N LYS A 73 11.54 -2.07 -31.12
CA LYS A 73 11.53 -3.27 -31.97
C LYS A 73 10.61 -3.12 -33.18
N THR A 74 9.42 -2.56 -32.99
CA THR A 74 8.38 -2.53 -34.05
C THR A 74 8.24 -1.19 -34.75
N LYS A 75 8.94 -0.14 -34.27
CA LYS A 75 8.84 1.27 -34.71
C LYS A 75 7.42 1.86 -34.70
N LYS A 76 6.43 1.13 -34.15
CA LYS A 76 5.04 1.57 -34.03
C LYS A 76 4.84 2.41 -32.77
N PRO A 77 3.91 3.38 -32.78
CA PRO A 77 3.55 4.12 -31.58
C PRO A 77 2.82 3.20 -30.59
N ARG A 78 3.31 3.18 -29.35
CA ARG A 78 2.69 2.49 -28.22
C ARG A 78 2.34 3.51 -27.15
N LEU A 79 1.09 3.47 -26.69
CA LEU A 79 0.68 4.24 -25.51
C LEU A 79 1.16 3.53 -24.25
N VAL A 80 1.93 4.23 -23.44
CA VAL A 80 2.36 3.75 -22.12
C VAL A 80 1.96 4.75 -21.05
N THR A 81 1.51 4.24 -19.92
CA THR A 81 1.28 5.06 -18.73
C THR A 81 2.59 5.11 -17.95
N LYS A 82 3.17 6.31 -17.78
CA LYS A 82 4.36 6.50 -16.95
C LYS A 82 4.01 7.27 -15.69
N CYS A 83 4.52 6.79 -14.56
CA CYS A 83 4.48 7.51 -13.29
C CYS A 83 5.68 8.46 -13.22
N LEU A 84 5.42 9.75 -13.22
CA LEU A 84 6.43 10.80 -13.25
C LEU A 84 6.24 11.76 -12.07
N LYS A 85 7.34 12.20 -11.47
CA LYS A 85 7.32 13.24 -10.44
C LYS A 85 7.40 14.61 -11.12
N LYS A 86 6.25 15.30 -11.24
CA LYS A 86 6.18 16.65 -11.81
C LYS A 86 6.19 17.72 -10.72
N THR A 87 6.68 18.91 -11.07
CA THR A 87 6.62 20.11 -10.24
C THR A 87 5.45 20.96 -10.72
N PHE A 88 4.66 21.48 -9.79
CA PHE A 88 3.51 22.33 -10.02
C PHE A 88 3.72 23.65 -9.28
N GLU A 89 3.27 24.74 -9.88
CA GLU A 89 3.27 26.08 -9.28
C GLU A 89 1.81 26.49 -9.08
N VAL A 90 1.42 26.72 -7.83
CA VAL A 90 0.02 27.02 -7.47
C VAL A 90 -0.04 28.08 -6.38
N HIS A 91 -1.16 28.78 -6.29
CA HIS A 91 -1.40 29.68 -5.18
C HIS A 91 -1.67 28.92 -3.87
N PRO A 92 -1.27 29.46 -2.70
CA PRO A 92 -1.42 28.79 -1.42
C PRO A 92 -2.85 28.35 -1.12
N ARG A 93 -3.85 29.20 -1.41
CA ARG A 93 -5.27 28.88 -1.20
C ARG A 93 -5.73 27.68 -2.02
N GLN A 94 -5.24 27.55 -3.26
CA GLN A 94 -5.57 26.40 -4.12
C GLN A 94 -4.99 25.12 -3.53
N LEU A 95 -3.74 25.17 -3.05
CA LEU A 95 -3.08 24.03 -2.41
C LEU A 95 -3.78 23.61 -1.10
N ILE A 96 -4.24 24.58 -0.30
CA ILE A 96 -5.05 24.32 0.91
C ILE A 96 -6.37 23.63 0.55
N THR A 97 -7.07 24.14 -0.47
CA THR A 97 -8.35 23.57 -0.92
C THR A 97 -8.16 22.14 -1.41
N GLN A 98 -7.09 21.88 -2.15
CA GLN A 98 -6.74 20.52 -2.58
C GLN A 98 -6.41 19.61 -1.39
N LEU A 99 -5.65 20.09 -0.40
CA LEU A 99 -5.35 19.34 0.81
C LEU A 99 -6.64 18.95 1.53
N GLN A 100 -7.56 19.91 1.72
CA GLN A 100 -8.84 19.68 2.38
C GLN A 100 -9.70 18.63 1.67
N LYS A 101 -9.73 18.64 0.33
CA LYS A 101 -10.40 17.59 -0.46
C LYS A 101 -9.77 16.21 -0.28
N ASP A 102 -8.45 16.16 -0.11
CA ASP A 102 -7.73 14.91 0.11
C ASP A 102 -7.86 14.40 1.56
N LEU A 103 -8.26 15.26 2.52
CA LEU A 103 -8.41 14.87 3.92
C LEU A 103 -9.45 13.77 4.08
N ASP A 104 -10.62 13.85 3.44
CA ASP A 104 -11.66 12.83 3.59
C ASP A 104 -11.15 11.43 3.21
N LYS A 105 -10.47 11.33 2.06
CA LYS A 105 -9.85 10.08 1.60
C LYS A 105 -8.73 9.62 2.53
N PHE A 106 -7.92 10.55 3.03
CA PHE A 106 -6.84 10.23 3.96
C PHE A 106 -7.40 9.66 5.28
N PHE A 107 -8.44 10.27 5.84
CA PHE A 107 -9.08 9.81 7.07
C PHE A 107 -9.78 8.46 6.90
N GLU A 108 -10.47 8.27 5.78
CA GLU A 108 -11.03 6.97 5.41
C GLU A 108 -9.95 5.88 5.32
N HIS A 109 -8.83 6.18 4.68
CA HIS A 109 -7.70 5.26 4.61
C HIS A 109 -7.15 4.92 6.01
N GLN A 110 -6.96 5.91 6.88
CA GLN A 110 -6.53 5.67 8.26
C GLN A 110 -7.55 4.83 9.05
N ARG A 111 -8.85 5.12 8.89
CA ARG A 111 -9.94 4.34 9.48
C ARG A 111 -9.84 2.87 9.08
N ASN A 112 -9.66 2.62 7.79
CA ASN A 112 -9.58 1.27 7.25
C ASN A 112 -8.38 0.51 7.83
N ILE A 113 -7.21 1.16 7.91
CA ILE A 113 -6.01 0.56 8.53
C ILE A 113 -6.28 0.18 9.99
N VAL A 114 -6.80 1.11 10.78
CA VAL A 114 -7.05 0.87 12.22
C VAL A 114 -8.09 -0.23 12.42
N HIS A 115 -9.17 -0.20 11.66
CA HIS A 115 -10.22 -1.21 11.71
C HIS A 115 -9.69 -2.60 11.32
N GLN A 116 -8.97 -2.70 10.19
CA GLN A 116 -8.38 -3.95 9.72
C GLN A 116 -7.38 -4.50 10.72
N TYR A 117 -6.48 -3.66 11.23
CA TYR A 117 -5.52 -4.07 12.24
C TYR A 117 -6.20 -4.63 13.49
N LYS A 118 -7.23 -3.93 13.99
CA LYS A 118 -8.00 -4.39 15.15
C LYS A 118 -8.68 -5.74 14.86
N ALA A 119 -9.39 -5.85 13.74
CA ALA A 119 -10.08 -7.08 13.36
C ALA A 119 -9.12 -8.28 13.21
N ILE A 120 -7.95 -8.07 12.59
CA ILE A 120 -6.94 -9.12 12.42
C ILE A 120 -6.31 -9.51 13.76
N LYS A 121 -6.04 -8.52 14.63
CA LYS A 121 -5.52 -8.79 15.97
C LYS A 121 -6.51 -9.60 16.80
N ASP A 122 -7.78 -9.19 16.80
CA ASP A 122 -8.85 -9.88 17.52
C ASP A 122 -9.05 -11.30 16.97
N LEU A 123 -8.98 -11.48 15.64
CA LEU A 123 -9.04 -12.82 15.01
C LEU A 123 -7.86 -13.71 15.42
N LYS A 124 -6.63 -13.18 15.41
CA LYS A 124 -5.43 -13.93 15.83
C LYS A 124 -5.49 -14.34 17.30
N SER A 125 -6.03 -13.48 18.17
CA SER A 125 -6.12 -13.74 19.61
C SER A 125 -7.24 -14.72 20.00
N ASN A 126 -8.30 -14.82 19.19
CA ASN A 126 -9.48 -15.65 19.48
C ASN A 126 -9.65 -16.83 18.52
N LEU A 127 -8.57 -17.28 17.87
CA LEU A 127 -8.62 -18.37 16.90
C LEU A 127 -8.89 -19.71 17.60
N HIS A 128 -9.91 -20.44 17.14
CA HIS A 128 -10.27 -21.74 17.72
C HIS A 128 -9.46 -22.90 17.12
N CYS A 129 -9.48 -24.08 17.75
CA CYS A 129 -8.63 -25.22 17.37
C CYS A 129 -8.99 -25.84 16.01
N ASP A 130 -10.20 -25.60 15.50
CA ASP A 130 -10.66 -26.01 14.17
C ASP A 130 -10.64 -24.86 13.14
N GLU A 131 -9.99 -23.74 13.49
CA GLU A 131 -9.87 -22.57 12.65
C GLU A 131 -8.41 -22.29 12.31
N VAL A 132 -8.19 -21.71 11.13
CA VAL A 132 -6.87 -21.30 10.68
C VAL A 132 -6.95 -19.94 10.00
N LEU A 133 -5.96 -19.09 10.23
CA LEU A 133 -5.77 -17.86 9.47
C LEU A 133 -4.57 -18.01 8.54
N ILE A 134 -4.82 -17.95 7.23
CA ILE A 134 -3.80 -17.95 6.20
C ILE A 134 -3.57 -16.51 5.75
N HIS A 135 -2.42 -15.96 6.12
CA HIS A 135 -1.94 -14.64 5.69
C HIS A 135 -0.99 -14.82 4.52
N VAL A 136 -1.41 -14.36 3.34
CA VAL A 136 -0.64 -14.42 2.09
C VAL A 136 -0.18 -13.04 1.66
N ASP A 137 1.05 -12.96 1.16
CA ASP A 137 1.52 -11.80 0.40
C ASP A 137 1.37 -12.08 -1.12
N PHE A 138 1.47 -11.05 -1.95
CA PHE A 138 1.49 -11.24 -3.39
C PHE A 138 2.74 -11.99 -3.81
N SER A 139 2.58 -12.90 -4.78
CA SER A 139 3.75 -13.50 -5.39
C SER A 139 4.57 -12.45 -6.12
N GLU A 140 5.88 -12.49 -5.91
CA GLU A 140 6.83 -11.58 -6.51
C GLU A 140 7.79 -12.34 -7.42
N ASN A 141 8.19 -11.71 -8.51
CA ASN A 141 9.11 -12.31 -9.48
C ASN A 141 10.54 -11.86 -9.19
N TYR A 142 11.39 -12.82 -8.91
CA TYR A 142 12.80 -12.63 -8.62
C TYR A 142 13.64 -13.09 -9.79
N CYS A 143 14.50 -12.20 -10.29
CA CYS A 143 15.53 -12.58 -11.25
C CYS A 143 16.58 -13.44 -10.54
N THR A 144 16.84 -14.63 -11.06
CA THR A 144 17.95 -15.45 -10.57
C THR A 144 19.28 -14.83 -11.00
N LYS A 145 20.21 -14.73 -10.07
CA LYS A 145 21.61 -14.38 -10.35
C LYS A 145 22.48 -15.58 -9.96
N TYR A 146 23.46 -15.92 -10.79
CA TYR A 146 24.48 -16.90 -10.41
C TYR A 146 25.31 -16.37 -9.24
N SER A 147 25.74 -17.27 -8.35
CA SER A 147 26.61 -16.93 -7.22
C SER A 147 27.99 -16.44 -7.68
N GLU A 148 28.47 -16.93 -8.84
CA GLU A 148 29.68 -16.47 -9.51
C GLU A 148 29.36 -16.17 -10.99
N GLU A 149 29.60 -14.94 -11.45
CA GLU A 149 29.30 -14.54 -12.82
C GLU A 149 30.43 -14.94 -13.77
N ILE A 150 30.20 -15.96 -14.60
CA ILE A 150 31.02 -16.21 -15.80
C ILE A 150 30.78 -15.03 -16.76
N GLN A 151 31.83 -14.32 -17.19
CA GLN A 151 31.75 -13.13 -18.06
C GLN A 151 30.84 -13.29 -19.30
N ALA A 152 30.61 -14.52 -19.77
CA ALA A 152 29.69 -14.87 -20.85
C ALA A 152 28.21 -14.51 -20.57
N PHE A 153 27.77 -14.48 -19.30
CA PHE A 153 26.39 -14.14 -18.94
C PHE A 153 26.12 -12.62 -18.93
N HIS A 154 27.16 -11.80 -19.07
CA HIS A 154 27.05 -10.35 -19.17
C HIS A 154 26.42 -9.90 -20.51
N PHE A 155 26.45 -10.75 -21.55
CA PHE A 155 25.93 -10.44 -22.89
C PHE A 155 24.73 -11.30 -23.34
N GLY A 156 24.39 -12.38 -22.61
CA GLY A 156 23.29 -13.30 -22.91
C GLY A 156 21.99 -12.96 -22.16
N GLY A 157 21.24 -11.97 -22.67
CA GLY A 157 20.09 -11.35 -21.99
C GLY A 157 18.81 -12.19 -21.84
N SER A 158 18.83 -13.24 -21.02
CA SER A 158 17.61 -13.76 -20.39
C SER A 158 17.94 -14.30 -18.99
N ARG A 159 17.70 -13.49 -17.96
CA ARG A 159 17.77 -13.96 -16.57
C ARG A 159 16.52 -14.77 -16.31
N ALA A 160 16.66 -16.04 -15.90
CA ALA A 160 15.53 -16.82 -15.43
C ALA A 160 14.86 -16.06 -14.26
N GLN A 161 13.53 -16.10 -14.24
CA GLN A 161 12.75 -15.49 -13.17
C GLN A 161 11.98 -16.59 -12.46
N LEU A 162 11.93 -16.50 -11.15
CA LEU A 162 11.16 -17.38 -10.29
C LEU A 162 10.13 -16.55 -9.53
N SER A 163 8.91 -17.05 -9.43
CA SER A 163 7.91 -16.51 -8.52
C SER A 163 8.06 -17.13 -7.14
N LEU A 164 8.18 -16.26 -6.13
CA LEU A 164 8.10 -16.65 -4.72
C LEU A 164 6.74 -16.23 -4.18
N HIS A 165 6.07 -17.14 -3.47
CA HIS A 165 4.82 -16.86 -2.76
C HIS A 165 4.97 -17.27 -1.30
N THR A 166 4.97 -16.26 -0.43
CA THR A 166 5.14 -16.38 1.02
C THR A 166 3.77 -16.46 1.70
N VAL A 167 3.67 -17.37 2.67
CA VAL A 167 2.43 -17.61 3.40
C VAL A 167 2.74 -17.83 4.87
N VAL A 168 2.05 -17.12 5.74
CA VAL A 168 2.08 -17.33 7.19
C VAL A 168 0.74 -17.91 7.63
N VAL A 169 0.77 -19.07 8.25
CA VAL A 169 -0.40 -19.77 8.76
C VAL A 169 -0.41 -19.64 10.28
N TYR A 170 -1.45 -19.02 10.81
CA TYR A 170 -1.69 -18.90 12.23
C TYR A 170 -2.72 -19.97 12.64
N LEU A 171 -2.32 -20.79 13.60
CA LEU A 171 -3.16 -21.74 14.32
C LEU A 171 -3.28 -21.25 15.78
N GLN A 172 -4.19 -21.84 16.56
CA GLN A 172 -4.40 -21.41 17.95
C GLN A 172 -3.10 -21.40 18.79
N ASN A 173 -2.25 -22.42 18.62
CA ASN A 173 -1.05 -22.62 19.44
C ASN A 173 0.26 -22.59 18.64
N SER A 174 0.22 -22.32 17.34
CA SER A 174 1.42 -22.36 16.50
C SER A 174 1.32 -21.42 15.30
N ILE A 175 2.49 -21.03 14.80
CA ILE A 175 2.63 -20.22 13.60
C ILE A 175 3.55 -20.98 12.66
N LEU A 176 3.07 -21.26 11.45
CA LEU A 176 3.82 -21.94 10.40
C LEU A 176 4.10 -20.94 9.29
N SER A 177 5.30 -21.00 8.70
CA SER A 177 5.67 -20.16 7.57
C SER A 177 6.03 -21.04 6.39
N PHE A 178 5.47 -20.72 5.24
CA PHE A 178 5.70 -21.43 3.98
C PHE A 178 6.22 -20.45 2.93
N CYS A 179 7.12 -20.94 2.10
CA CYS A 179 7.52 -20.27 0.87
C CYS A 179 7.41 -21.29 -0.26
N THR A 180 6.65 -20.94 -1.29
CA THR A 180 6.49 -21.79 -2.47
C THR A 180 7.14 -21.10 -3.66
N VAL A 181 7.85 -21.89 -4.47
CA VAL A 181 8.66 -21.40 -5.59
C VAL A 181 8.12 -21.99 -6.88
N SER A 182 7.99 -21.17 -7.92
CA SER A 182 7.60 -21.63 -9.25
C SER A 182 8.36 -20.89 -10.34
N GLU A 183 8.63 -21.57 -11.45
CA GLU A 183 9.12 -20.95 -12.69
C GLU A 183 7.99 -20.19 -13.43
N ASN A 184 6.73 -20.43 -13.05
CA ASN A 184 5.60 -19.75 -13.63
C ASN A 184 5.45 -18.34 -13.04
N ILE A 185 5.80 -17.33 -13.85
CA ILE A 185 5.74 -15.91 -13.50
C ILE A 185 4.33 -15.29 -13.52
N THR A 186 3.28 -16.07 -13.74
CA THR A 186 1.91 -15.57 -13.79
C THR A 186 1.33 -15.39 -12.39
N HIS A 187 0.70 -14.24 -12.15
CA HIS A 187 0.00 -13.94 -10.90
C HIS A 187 -1.51 -14.20 -11.03
N SER A 188 -1.89 -15.19 -11.83
CA SER A 188 -3.31 -15.54 -12.04
C SER A 188 -3.89 -16.21 -10.78
N PRO A 189 -5.21 -16.15 -10.57
CA PRO A 189 -5.84 -16.88 -9.46
C PRO A 189 -5.49 -18.39 -9.45
N ALA A 190 -5.35 -19.01 -10.61
CA ALA A 190 -4.94 -20.41 -10.74
C ALA A 190 -3.50 -20.65 -10.26
N ALA A 191 -2.59 -19.73 -10.56
CA ALA A 191 -1.21 -19.79 -10.07
C ALA A 191 -1.16 -19.66 -8.54
N ILE A 192 -1.88 -18.67 -7.98
CA ILE A 192 -1.98 -18.48 -6.51
C ILE A 192 -2.56 -19.74 -5.84
N LEU A 193 -3.63 -20.31 -6.40
CA LEU A 193 -4.20 -21.55 -5.88
C LEU A 193 -3.17 -22.69 -5.90
N THR A 194 -2.37 -22.79 -6.94
CA THR A 194 -1.30 -23.81 -7.05
C THR A 194 -0.26 -23.66 -5.95
N HIS A 195 0.14 -22.43 -5.64
CA HIS A 195 1.01 -22.12 -4.49
C HIS A 195 0.36 -22.46 -3.14
N LEU A 196 -0.97 -22.38 -3.02
CA LEU A 196 -1.69 -22.73 -1.79
C LEU A 196 -1.94 -24.23 -1.59
N ARG A 197 -1.97 -25.04 -2.65
CA ARG A 197 -2.16 -26.50 -2.55
C ARG A 197 -1.21 -27.20 -1.56
N PRO A 198 0.12 -26.98 -1.58
CA PRO A 198 1.00 -27.58 -0.59
C PRO A 198 0.75 -27.06 0.83
N VAL A 199 0.35 -25.79 0.99
CA VAL A 199 0.00 -25.22 2.29
C VAL A 199 -1.22 -25.93 2.87
N PHE A 200 -2.28 -26.10 2.07
CA PHE A 200 -3.49 -26.82 2.51
C PHE A 200 -3.22 -28.28 2.89
N ARG A 201 -2.32 -28.96 2.17
CA ARG A 201 -1.92 -30.34 2.49
C ARG A 201 -1.16 -30.45 3.82
N ALA A 202 -0.51 -29.38 4.26
CA ALA A 202 0.23 -29.33 5.52
C ALA A 202 -0.66 -28.94 6.71
N LEU A 203 -1.93 -28.58 6.48
CA LEU A 203 -2.85 -28.23 7.56
C LEU A 203 -3.33 -29.46 8.34
N PRO A 204 -3.59 -29.32 9.65
CA PRO A 204 -4.21 -30.37 10.44
C PRO A 204 -5.58 -30.80 9.88
N CYS A 205 -5.90 -32.09 9.95
CA CYS A 205 -7.16 -32.63 9.39
C CYS A 205 -8.42 -32.15 10.12
N ASN A 206 -8.30 -31.56 11.32
CA ASN A 206 -9.41 -31.10 12.14
C ASN A 206 -9.85 -29.65 11.81
N ILE A 207 -9.22 -28.97 10.86
CA ILE A 207 -9.58 -27.62 10.45
C ILE A 207 -10.90 -27.63 9.65
N LYS A 208 -11.88 -26.84 10.09
CA LYS A 208 -13.18 -26.66 9.45
C LYS A 208 -13.37 -25.28 8.84
N ARG A 209 -12.66 -24.26 9.34
CA ARG A 209 -12.79 -22.88 8.87
C ARG A 209 -11.43 -22.28 8.53
N VAL A 210 -11.35 -21.68 7.35
CA VAL A 210 -10.15 -20.99 6.86
C VAL A 210 -10.47 -19.51 6.69
N HIS A 211 -9.73 -18.67 7.42
CA HIS A 211 -9.72 -17.23 7.25
C HIS A 211 -8.58 -16.84 6.31
N PHE A 212 -8.87 -16.05 5.29
CA PHE A 212 -7.86 -15.55 4.36
C PHE A 212 -7.58 -14.07 4.60
N LEU A 213 -6.30 -13.73 4.71
CA LEU A 213 -5.80 -12.37 4.79
C LEU A 213 -4.78 -12.14 3.67
N SER A 214 -4.97 -11.08 2.89
CA SER A 214 -4.04 -10.68 1.83
C SER A 214 -3.83 -9.17 1.84
N ASP A 215 -2.59 -8.76 1.57
CA ASP A 215 -2.13 -7.38 1.64
C ASP A 215 -2.76 -6.43 0.60
N LYS A 216 -3.60 -6.91 -0.33
CA LYS A 216 -4.37 -6.05 -1.29
C LYS A 216 -5.87 -5.95 -1.05
N LEU A 217 -6.37 -6.25 0.15
CA LEU A 217 -7.72 -5.80 0.55
C LEU A 217 -7.69 -4.33 1.03
N CYS A 218 -7.34 -3.44 0.10
CA CYS A 218 -7.57 -1.99 0.16
C CYS A 218 -8.31 -1.52 -1.12
N PHE A 219 -9.26 -2.32 -1.61
CA PHE A 219 -10.22 -1.90 -2.63
C PHE A 219 -11.63 -2.08 -2.09
N LEU A 220 -12.15 -1.00 -1.49
CA LEU A 220 -13.53 -0.52 -1.63
C LEU A 220 -13.44 1.00 -1.73
#